data_AF-A0A0A1D3G9-F1
#
_entry.id   AF-A0A0A1D3G9-F1
#
_cell.length_a   1.000
_cell.length_b   1.000
_cell.length_c   1.000
_cell.angle_alpha   90.00
_cell.angle_beta   90.00
_cell.angle_gamma   90.00
#
_symmetry.space_group_name_H-M   'P 1'
#
loop_
_entity.id
_entity.type
_entity.pdbx_description
1 polymer ?
#
loop_
_entity_poly.entity_id
_entity_poly.type
_entity_poly.pdbx_seq_one_letter_code
_entity_poly.pdbx_strand_id
1 'polypeptide(L)' 'MAARTAVMEYIESWYNRRRPHANNQELPPARALAEYQNQDQTEKAAA' A
#
# COMPACT_ATOMS: atom_id res chain seq x y z
N MET A 1 -13.49 -8.02 -21.85
CA MET A 1 -12.52 -7.09 -21.21
C MET A 1 -13.01 -6.50 -19.88
N ALA A 2 -14.31 -6.26 -19.67
CA ALA A 2 -14.85 -5.62 -18.46
C ALA A 2 -14.47 -6.28 -17.11
N ALA A 3 -14.49 -7.61 -17.03
CA ALA A 3 -14.15 -8.32 -15.78
C ALA A 3 -12.72 -8.03 -15.29
N ARG A 4 -11.75 -8.00 -16.22
CA ARG A 4 -10.35 -7.67 -15.89
C ARG A 4 -10.25 -6.24 -15.35
N THR A 5 -10.93 -5.29 -15.98
CA THR A 5 -10.93 -3.88 -15.55
C THR A 5 -11.51 -3.74 -14.15
N ALA A 6 -12.68 -4.33 -13.89
CA ALA A 6 -13.32 -4.29 -12.57
C ALA A 6 -12.44 -4.89 -11.47
N VAL A 7 -11.74 -5.99 -11.76
CA VAL A 7 -10.79 -6.59 -10.80
C VAL A 7 -9.62 -5.65 -10.52
N MET A 8 -9.05 -5.01 -11.55
CA MET A 8 -7.94 -4.06 -11.36
C MET A 8 -8.39 -2.83 -10.57
N GLU A 9 -9.57 -2.30 -10.85
CA GLU A 9 -10.16 -1.18 -10.09
C GLU A 9 -10.41 -1.55 -8.62
N TYR A 10 -10.85 -2.79 -8.36
CA TYR A 10 -11.00 -3.27 -6.99
C TYR A 10 -9.66 -3.39 -6.27
N ILE A 11 -8.65 -3.98 -6.91
CA ILE A 11 -7.31 -4.13 -6.34
C ILE A 11 -6.71 -2.75 -6.04
N GLU A 12 -6.79 -1.82 -6.98
CA GLU A 12 -6.20 -0.50 -6.78
C GLU A 12 -6.97 0.34 -5.76
N SER A 13 -8.30 0.44 -5.91
CA SER A 13 -9.08 1.39 -5.13
C SER A 13 -9.43 0.89 -3.74
N TRP A 14 -9.77 -0.40 -3.59
CA TRP A 14 -10.17 -0.95 -2.29
C TRP A 14 -9.00 -1.64 -1.62
N TYR A 15 -8.42 -2.66 -2.26
CA TYR A 15 -7.41 -3.50 -1.61
C TYR A 15 -6.14 -2.71 -1.24
N ASN A 16 -5.55 -1.96 -2.19
CA ASN A 16 -4.30 -1.25 -1.94
C ASN A 16 -4.48 0.04 -1.12
N ARG A 17 -5.59 0.77 -1.31
CA ARG A 17 -5.77 2.14 -0.79
C ARG A 17 -6.70 2.26 0.42
N ARG A 18 -7.68 1.36 0.59
CA ARG A 18 -8.75 1.53 1.61
C ARG A 18 -8.96 0.34 2.53
N ARG A 19 -8.43 -0.84 2.20
CA ARG A 19 -8.61 -2.06 3.02
C ARG A 19 -8.03 -1.83 4.42
N PRO A 20 -8.84 -1.96 5.47
CA PRO A 20 -8.34 -1.96 6.84
C PRO A 20 -7.38 -3.14 7.03
N HIS A 21 -6.19 -2.89 7.56
CA HIS A 21 -5.17 -3.91 7.75
C HIS A 21 -4.69 -3.95 9.19
N ALA A 22 -5.28 -4.83 10.00
CA ALA A 22 -4.97 -4.95 11.42
C ALA A 22 -3.47 -5.18 11.68
N ASN A 23 -2.78 -5.95 10.82
CA ASN A 23 -1.36 -6.23 10.99
C ASN A 23 -0.43 -5.06 10.60
N ASN A 24 -0.95 -3.99 9.98
CA ASN A 24 -0.16 -2.83 9.56
C ASN A 24 -0.57 -1.58 10.34
N GLN A 25 -0.92 -1.73 11.63
CA GLN A 25 -1.38 -0.59 12.46
C GLN A 25 -2.59 0.13 11.85
N GLU A 26 -3.50 -0.63 11.24
CA GLU A 26 -4.67 -0.13 10.52
C GLU A 26 -4.36 0.65 9.23
N LEU A 27 -3.08 0.77 8.84
CA LEU A 27 -2.70 1.44 7.61
C LEU A 27 -3.05 0.60 6.38
N PRO A 28 -3.55 1.22 5.29
CA PRO A 28 -3.74 0.50 4.04
C PRO A 28 -2.39 0.09 3.43
N PRO A 29 -2.34 -1.01 2.65
CA PRO A 29 -1.10 -1.57 2.13
C PRO A 29 -0.18 -0.59 1.41
N ALA A 30 -0.73 0.28 0.54
CA ALA A 30 0.07 1.26 -0.19
C ALA A 30 0.78 2.26 0.73
N ARG A 31 0.13 2.61 1.85
CA ARG A 31 0.68 3.56 2.81
C ARG A 31 1.73 2.91 3.71
N ALA A 32 1.46 1.69 4.18
CA ALA A 32 2.43 0.91 4.94
C ALA A 32 3.75 0.71 4.15
N LEU A 33 3.65 0.42 2.84
CA LEU A 33 4.82 0.30 1.98
C LEU A 33 5.60 1.61 1.84
N ALA A 34 4.88 2.73 1.63
CA ALA A 34 5.52 4.04 1.50
C ALA A 34 6.27 4.44 2.79
N GLU A 35 5.69 4.17 3.96
CA GLU A 35 6.33 4.45 5.25
C GLU A 35 7.60 3.61 5.44
N TYR A 36 7.56 2.31 5.10
CA TYR A 36 8.75 1.44 5.13
C TYR A 36 9.87 1.93 4.20
N GLN A 37 9.53 2.31 2.97
CA GLN A 37 10.51 2.80 2.00
C GLN A 37 11.14 4.13 2.44
N ASN A 38 10.36 5.02 3.03
CA ASN A 38 10.88 6.29 3.56
C ASN A 38 11.85 6.06 4.72
N GLN A 39 11.58 5.07 5.58
CA GLN A 39 12.48 4.68 6.67
C GLN A 39 13.81 4.15 6.12
N ASP A 40 13.76 3.18 5.19
CA ASP A 40 14.96 2.62 4.55
C ASP A 40 15.80 3.67 3.81
N GLN A 41 15.15 4.64 3.15
CA GLN A 41 15.86 5.75 2.51
C GLN A 41 16.51 6.70 3.52
N THR A 42 15.82 7.00 4.61
CA THR A 42 16.35 7.87 5.68
C THR A 42 17.56 7.22 6.35
N GLU A 43 17.48 5.91 6.63
CA GLU A 43 18.58 5.12 7.19
C GLU A 43 19.77 5.07 6.25
N LYS A 44 19.54 4.85 4.94
CA LYS A 44 20.60 4.89 3.91
C LYS A 44 21.25 6.27 3.76
N ALA A 45 20.51 7.35 3.94
CA ALA A 45 21.03 8.70 3.84
C ALA A 45 21.83 9.15 5.07
N ALA A 46 21.62 8.49 6.22
CA ALA A 46 22.31 8.76 7.48
C ALA A 46 23.58 7.91 7.71
N ALA A 47 23.85 6.93 6.84
CA ALA A 47 25.04 6.07 6.85
C ALA A 47 26.15 6.60 5.94
#